data_AF-A0AAW3ZKG3-F1
#
_entry.id   AF-A0AAW3ZKG3-F1
#
_cell.length_a   1.000
_cell.length_b   1.000
_cell.length_c   1.000
_cell.angle_alpha   90.00
_cell.angle_beta   90.00
_cell.angle_gamma   90.00
#
_symmetry.space_group_name_H-M   'P 1'
#
loop_
_entity.id
_entity.type
_entity.pdbx_description
1 polymer ?
#
loop_
_entity_poly.entity_id
_entity_poly.type
_entity_poly.pdbx_seq_one_letter_code
_entity_poly.pdbx_strand_id
1 'polypeptide(L)'
;MNSLRVCIAVALCLSAGSALGGAFTASSNTGFPITAVMHPKGYTGSGGNVNNTVCLDTRVLPTGVSAATVEATVQKAVRTWNRQRAVTGNLSLPFGNNDVTVFPQIDYESTLAHEIGHCVGLAHPNLATESGLPSADRNYTQARVGVNTVFDLDAGTDTLKGSSDDVRGDDVNRFWFRKGNNDPMAFPSIIDPSTFSVSLSDLPMGHSYAANGDRDVLNALGYPNTESVMQQGQFNNEAQRRITPEDQSTLRIGMAGVDETQGTGDDYTLSLNYIGQVSSDNACDIQINFNPDGDFAYCSFGATTINSSHLRITVATVSLDRDTDWYFSPTENTQISVSTNPSPPATGTSNTMTVFVDRLFGGMTGTPDGNFEVQLGNQTCTGTLSASDTDTSTGSCSITPSSTGTQTLSALYLGNAGFDASVVSQSVTVGNAAPADQVFYSGFEG
;
A
#
# COMPACT_ATOMS: atom_id res chain seq x y z
N MET A 1 -18.57 53.28 30.06
CA MET A 1 -18.32 52.89 28.65
C MET A 1 -17.16 51.90 28.62
N ASN A 2 -17.12 51.04 27.60
CA ASN A 2 -16.08 50.04 27.32
C ASN A 2 -16.03 48.81 28.26
N SER A 3 -16.85 47.80 27.95
CA SER A 3 -16.56 46.41 28.31
C SER A 3 -15.52 45.86 27.35
N LEU A 4 -14.38 45.37 27.85
CA LEU A 4 -13.41 44.64 27.05
C LEU A 4 -13.77 43.14 27.07
N ARG A 5 -14.28 42.62 25.95
CA ARG A 5 -14.49 41.17 25.77
C ARG A 5 -13.20 40.54 25.27
N VAL A 6 -12.59 39.68 26.08
CA VAL A 6 -11.49 38.82 25.64
C VAL A 6 -12.11 37.59 24.96
N CYS A 7 -12.08 37.56 23.64
CA CYS A 7 -12.36 36.34 22.88
C CYS A 7 -11.11 35.46 22.90
N ILE A 8 -11.16 34.33 23.61
CA ILE A 8 -10.17 33.26 23.45
C ILE A 8 -10.48 32.59 22.11
N ALA A 9 -9.64 32.86 21.11
CA ALA A 9 -9.65 32.11 19.86
C ALA A 9 -9.07 30.72 20.15
N VAL A 10 -9.94 29.70 20.20
CA VAL A 10 -9.51 28.31 20.17
C VAL A 10 -8.91 28.04 18.80
N ALA A 11 -7.59 27.87 18.74
CA ALA A 11 -6.92 27.37 17.55
C ALA A 11 -7.33 25.91 17.33
N LEU A 12 -8.28 25.68 16.43
CA LEU A 12 -8.53 24.36 15.87
C LEU A 12 -7.34 23.99 14.99
N CYS A 13 -6.36 23.28 15.59
CA CYS A 13 -5.39 22.50 14.84
C CYS A 13 -6.12 21.36 14.13
N LEU A 14 -6.64 21.65 12.93
CA LEU A 14 -7.08 20.62 11.99
C LEU A 14 -5.82 19.93 11.44
N SER A 15 -5.50 18.77 12.01
CA SER A 15 -4.53 17.84 11.45
C SER A 15 -5.10 17.24 10.16
N ALA A 16 -4.92 17.96 9.05
CA ALA A 16 -5.23 17.44 7.72
C ALA A 16 -4.23 16.31 7.38
N GLY A 17 -4.71 15.07 7.37
CA GLY A 17 -3.96 13.95 6.79
C GLY A 17 -3.66 14.20 5.29
N SER A 18 -2.75 13.40 4.70
CA SER A 18 -2.06 13.77 3.45
C SER A 18 -2.45 13.17 2.07
N ALA A 19 -1.75 12.14 1.59
CA ALA A 19 -1.70 11.50 0.24
C ALA A 19 -1.79 12.26 -1.09
N LEU A 20 -1.13 11.56 -2.00
CA LEU A 20 -0.63 11.75 -3.34
C LEU A 20 -0.66 10.35 -3.96
N GLY A 21 -0.94 10.24 -5.25
CA GLY A 21 -1.09 8.98 -5.95
C GLY A 21 0.12 8.73 -6.85
N GLY A 22 -0.15 8.23 -8.04
CA GLY A 22 0.84 7.77 -9.00
C GLY A 22 0.20 7.76 -10.39
N ALA A 23 0.48 6.75 -11.20
CA ALA A 23 -0.05 6.67 -12.56
C ALA A 23 -1.07 5.53 -12.75
N PHE A 24 -1.95 5.69 -13.74
CA PHE A 24 -2.84 4.63 -14.24
C PHE A 24 -2.41 4.18 -15.63
N THR A 25 -2.64 2.91 -15.96
CA THR A 25 -2.35 2.38 -17.30
C THR A 25 -3.21 3.02 -18.39
N ALA A 26 -4.46 3.40 -18.07
CA ALA A 26 -5.35 4.09 -19.01
C ALA A 26 -4.74 5.39 -19.55
N SER A 27 -4.04 6.16 -18.71
CA SER A 27 -3.45 7.43 -19.13
C SER A 27 -2.19 7.27 -19.99
N SER A 28 -1.62 6.06 -20.17
CA SER A 28 -0.46 5.90 -21.08
C SER A 28 -0.87 6.05 -22.55
N ASN A 29 -2.11 5.67 -22.89
CA ASN A 29 -2.64 5.73 -24.25
C ASN A 29 -3.06 7.15 -24.62
N THR A 30 -2.43 7.73 -25.65
CA THR A 30 -2.66 9.10 -26.13
C THR A 30 -4.08 9.38 -26.63
N GLY A 31 -4.89 8.35 -26.89
CA GLY A 31 -6.32 8.48 -27.19
C GLY A 31 -7.20 8.85 -25.99
N PHE A 32 -6.65 8.83 -24.77
CA PHE A 32 -7.35 9.16 -23.52
C PHE A 32 -6.74 10.39 -22.82
N PRO A 33 -7.51 11.10 -21.96
CA PRO A 33 -6.98 12.22 -21.19
C PRO A 33 -5.87 11.79 -20.23
N ILE A 34 -5.03 12.74 -19.82
CA ILE A 34 -3.92 12.47 -18.88
C ILE A 34 -4.39 12.04 -17.48
N THR A 35 -5.62 12.40 -17.12
CA THR A 35 -6.29 11.98 -15.88
C THR A 35 -6.92 10.58 -15.98
N ALA A 36 -6.88 9.91 -17.14
CA ALA A 36 -7.68 8.71 -17.36
C ALA A 36 -7.36 7.58 -16.37
N VAL A 37 -8.41 7.05 -15.74
CA VAL A 37 -8.37 6.02 -14.70
C VAL A 37 -8.63 4.64 -15.32
N MET A 38 -7.83 3.65 -14.93
CA MET A 38 -8.11 2.24 -15.22
C MET A 38 -8.68 1.57 -13.96
N HIS A 39 -9.83 0.92 -14.11
CA HIS A 39 -10.48 0.19 -13.02
C HIS A 39 -10.36 -1.33 -13.18
N PRO A 40 -10.37 -2.08 -12.05
CA PRO A 40 -10.41 -3.54 -12.05
C PRO A 40 -11.68 -4.08 -12.73
N LYS A 41 -11.60 -5.29 -13.28
CA LYS A 41 -12.65 -5.92 -14.10
C LYS A 41 -14.06 -5.94 -13.51
N GLY A 42 -14.21 -6.10 -12.19
CA GLY A 42 -15.51 -6.11 -11.54
C GLY A 42 -16.21 -4.74 -11.45
N TYR A 43 -15.52 -3.61 -11.65
CA TYR A 43 -16.09 -2.28 -11.43
C TYR A 43 -16.87 -1.75 -12.64
N THR A 44 -18.18 -1.56 -12.54
CA THR A 44 -19.03 -1.20 -13.69
C THR A 44 -19.48 0.27 -13.74
N GLY A 45 -18.85 1.16 -12.97
CA GLY A 45 -19.41 2.51 -12.70
C GLY A 45 -20.48 2.51 -11.60
N SER A 46 -20.48 1.48 -10.75
CA SER A 46 -21.35 1.34 -9.57
C SER A 46 -20.51 0.87 -8.39
N GLY A 47 -20.80 1.40 -7.21
CA GLY A 47 -19.98 1.20 -6.02
C GLY A 47 -20.20 -0.11 -5.28
N GLY A 48 -19.55 -0.24 -4.13
CA GLY A 48 -19.61 -1.42 -3.26
C GLY A 48 -18.35 -2.28 -3.32
N ASN A 49 -18.48 -3.60 -3.31
CA ASN A 49 -17.31 -4.51 -3.31
C ASN A 49 -17.03 -5.07 -4.71
N VAL A 50 -15.95 -4.59 -5.32
CA VAL A 50 -15.41 -5.05 -6.60
C VAL A 50 -14.55 -6.29 -6.35
N ASN A 51 -15.16 -7.46 -6.56
CA ASN A 51 -14.50 -8.75 -6.41
C ASN A 51 -13.91 -9.19 -7.76
N ASN A 52 -12.59 -9.33 -7.82
CA ASN A 52 -11.87 -9.97 -8.93
C ASN A 52 -11.33 -11.33 -8.47
N THR A 53 -11.51 -12.37 -9.29
CA THR A 53 -10.94 -13.70 -9.07
C THR A 53 -9.49 -13.78 -9.56
N VAL A 54 -8.64 -14.44 -8.78
CA VAL A 54 -7.22 -14.68 -9.09
C VAL A 54 -6.96 -16.18 -9.14
N CYS A 55 -6.18 -16.67 -10.11
CA CYS A 55 -5.90 -18.10 -10.26
C CYS A 55 -4.49 -18.36 -10.80
N LEU A 56 -3.91 -19.50 -10.42
CA LEU A 56 -2.59 -19.94 -10.88
C LEU A 56 -2.74 -20.97 -12.01
N ASP A 57 -2.23 -20.65 -13.19
CA ASP A 57 -2.10 -21.59 -14.29
C ASP A 57 -0.92 -22.54 -14.03
N THR A 58 -1.21 -23.84 -14.02
CA THR A 58 -0.25 -24.90 -13.69
C THR A 58 0.29 -25.63 -14.90
N ARG A 59 -0.09 -25.23 -16.13
CA ARG A 59 0.42 -25.84 -17.38
C ARG A 59 1.92 -25.63 -17.57
N VAL A 60 2.47 -24.55 -17.03
CA VAL A 60 3.90 -24.22 -17.01
C VAL A 60 4.25 -23.75 -15.60
N LEU A 61 5.35 -24.29 -15.04
CA LEU A 61 5.90 -23.93 -13.74
C LEU A 61 7.44 -23.89 -13.85
N PRO A 62 8.14 -23.15 -12.98
CA PRO A 62 9.60 -23.17 -12.91
C PRO A 62 10.15 -24.57 -12.62
N THR A 63 11.31 -24.87 -13.19
CA THR A 63 11.90 -26.21 -13.13
C THR A 63 12.20 -26.62 -11.68
N GLY A 64 11.60 -27.73 -11.23
CA GLY A 64 11.79 -28.25 -9.87
C GLY A 64 10.91 -27.62 -8.79
N VAL A 65 10.07 -26.65 -9.12
CA VAL A 65 9.15 -25.99 -8.18
C VAL A 65 7.76 -26.64 -8.26
N SER A 66 7.13 -26.84 -7.10
CA SER A 66 5.78 -27.42 -7.03
C SER A 66 4.69 -26.36 -7.17
N ALA A 67 3.54 -26.72 -7.75
CA ALA A 67 2.39 -25.82 -7.85
C ALA A 67 1.96 -25.26 -6.47
N ALA A 68 2.04 -26.09 -5.41
CA ALA A 68 1.73 -25.69 -4.04
C ALA A 68 2.71 -24.62 -3.48
N THR A 69 3.98 -24.67 -3.89
CA THR A 69 5.00 -23.67 -3.51
C THR A 69 4.67 -22.31 -4.12
N VAL A 70 4.35 -22.29 -5.41
CA VAL A 70 3.94 -21.07 -6.11
C VAL A 70 2.63 -20.54 -5.53
N GLU A 71 1.61 -21.40 -5.37
CA GLU A 71 0.29 -21.07 -4.83
C GLU A 71 0.35 -20.42 -3.45
N ALA A 72 1.19 -20.93 -2.55
CA ALA A 72 1.38 -20.34 -1.23
C ALA A 72 1.83 -18.87 -1.31
N THR A 73 2.76 -18.56 -2.22
CA THR A 73 3.23 -17.18 -2.43
C THR A 73 2.21 -16.32 -3.19
N VAL A 74 1.49 -16.87 -4.17
CA VAL A 74 0.38 -16.18 -4.86
C VAL A 74 -0.66 -15.67 -3.85
N GLN A 75 -1.03 -16.52 -2.88
CA GLN A 75 -1.98 -16.13 -1.86
C GLN A 75 -1.46 -15.01 -0.93
N LYS A 76 -0.14 -14.88 -0.73
CA LYS A 76 0.46 -13.77 0.04
C LYS A 76 0.39 -12.45 -0.72
N ALA A 77 0.77 -12.42 -1.99
CA ALA A 77 0.63 -11.24 -2.85
C ALA A 77 -0.83 -10.77 -2.96
N VAL A 78 -1.78 -11.71 -3.09
CA VAL A 78 -3.23 -11.43 -3.01
C VAL A 78 -3.63 -10.84 -1.65
N ARG A 79 -3.10 -11.36 -0.53
CA ARG A 79 -3.32 -10.78 0.81
C ARG A 79 -2.75 -9.35 0.91
N THR A 80 -1.60 -9.04 0.32
CA THR A 80 -1.02 -7.69 0.34
C THR A 80 -1.96 -6.65 -0.28
N TRP A 81 -2.51 -6.91 -1.46
CA TRP A 81 -3.50 -6.00 -2.07
C TRP A 81 -4.81 -5.93 -1.28
N ASN A 82 -5.30 -7.06 -0.75
CA ASN A 82 -6.53 -7.10 0.07
C ASN A 82 -6.41 -6.38 1.42
N ARG A 83 -5.22 -6.34 2.03
CA ARG A 83 -5.01 -5.62 3.31
C ARG A 83 -5.34 -4.14 3.14
N GLN A 84 -5.08 -3.56 1.96
CA GLN A 84 -5.18 -2.12 1.70
C GLN A 84 -4.57 -1.31 2.86
N ARG A 85 -3.30 -1.58 3.16
CA ARG A 85 -2.51 -0.89 4.18
C ARG A 85 -1.13 -0.57 3.61
N ALA A 86 -0.90 0.71 3.38
CA ALA A 86 0.38 1.29 3.07
C ALA A 86 1.36 1.19 4.24
N VAL A 87 2.64 0.99 3.93
CA VAL A 87 3.76 1.10 4.89
C VAL A 87 4.93 1.88 4.26
N THR A 88 5.76 2.45 5.12
CA THR A 88 7.15 2.79 4.79
C THR A 88 8.07 1.69 5.32
N GLY A 89 9.34 1.64 4.88
CA GLY A 89 10.23 0.52 5.24
C GLY A 89 9.82 -0.79 4.54
N ASN A 90 9.25 -0.72 3.33
CA ASN A 90 8.84 -1.91 2.58
C ASN A 90 10.00 -2.65 1.91
N LEU A 91 11.14 -1.98 1.69
CA LEU A 91 12.32 -2.52 1.01
C LEU A 91 13.23 -3.30 1.97
N SER A 92 13.58 -4.51 1.59
CA SER A 92 14.42 -5.43 2.37
C SER A 92 15.69 -5.71 1.58
N LEU A 93 16.76 -4.98 1.87
CA LEU A 93 18.02 -5.10 1.14
C LEU A 93 18.82 -6.36 1.52
N PRO A 94 19.78 -6.80 0.67
CA PRO A 94 20.72 -7.85 1.01
C PRO A 94 21.44 -7.54 2.34
N PHE A 95 21.66 -8.57 3.16
CA PHE A 95 22.30 -8.47 4.48
C PHE A 95 21.49 -7.75 5.59
N GLY A 96 20.24 -7.36 5.32
CA GLY A 96 19.27 -6.97 6.36
C GLY A 96 18.50 -8.17 6.95
N ASN A 97 17.36 -7.89 7.60
CA ASN A 97 16.36 -8.90 7.95
C ASN A 97 15.60 -9.37 6.69
N ASN A 98 16.29 -9.97 5.72
CA ASN A 98 15.73 -10.45 4.46
C ASN A 98 15.85 -11.98 4.37
N ASP A 99 14.81 -12.67 3.88
CA ASP A 99 14.80 -14.12 3.67
C ASP A 99 15.32 -14.53 2.27
N VAL A 100 15.36 -13.58 1.32
CA VAL A 100 15.93 -13.74 -0.04
C VAL A 100 17.46 -13.70 0.00
N THR A 101 18.07 -14.73 0.60
CA THR A 101 19.49 -14.74 1.00
C THR A 101 20.48 -15.34 0.00
N VAL A 102 20.01 -16.00 -1.06
CA VAL A 102 20.88 -16.68 -2.06
C VAL A 102 21.00 -15.82 -3.32
N PHE A 103 22.21 -15.46 -3.73
CA PHE A 103 22.43 -14.73 -4.99
C PHE A 103 22.47 -15.73 -6.18
N PRO A 104 21.82 -15.43 -7.32
CA PRO A 104 21.19 -14.17 -7.74
C PRO A 104 19.66 -14.12 -7.60
N GLN A 105 19.06 -14.72 -6.56
CA GLN A 105 17.61 -14.92 -6.53
C GLN A 105 16.79 -13.63 -6.54
N ILE A 106 15.66 -13.69 -7.24
CA ILE A 106 14.64 -12.64 -7.35
C ILE A 106 13.43 -13.03 -6.49
N ASP A 107 12.88 -12.09 -5.71
CA ASP A 107 11.68 -12.37 -4.91
C ASP A 107 10.41 -12.47 -5.75
N TYR A 108 9.85 -13.67 -5.87
CA TYR A 108 8.62 -13.91 -6.62
C TYR A 108 7.40 -13.19 -6.01
N GLU A 109 7.34 -13.01 -4.69
CA GLU A 109 6.21 -12.32 -4.05
C GLU A 109 6.18 -10.83 -4.42
N SER A 110 7.35 -10.18 -4.43
CA SER A 110 7.51 -8.76 -4.78
C SER A 110 7.16 -8.50 -6.25
N THR A 111 7.76 -9.26 -7.18
CA THR A 111 7.41 -9.15 -8.61
C THR A 111 5.92 -9.43 -8.84
N LEU A 112 5.35 -10.46 -8.21
CA LEU A 112 3.93 -10.74 -8.37
C LEU A 112 3.04 -9.64 -7.76
N ALA A 113 3.44 -9.02 -6.65
CA ALA A 113 2.71 -7.88 -6.08
C ALA A 113 2.69 -6.69 -7.06
N HIS A 114 3.82 -6.38 -7.69
CA HIS A 114 3.95 -5.38 -8.76
C HIS A 114 3.00 -5.67 -9.93
N GLU A 115 3.06 -6.89 -10.49
CA GLU A 115 2.24 -7.25 -11.66
C GLU A 115 0.74 -7.32 -11.36
N ILE A 116 0.34 -7.71 -10.15
CA ILE A 116 -1.06 -7.60 -9.71
C ILE A 116 -1.50 -6.13 -9.69
N GLY A 117 -0.62 -5.20 -9.32
CA GLY A 117 -0.86 -3.75 -9.38
C GLY A 117 -1.22 -3.25 -10.78
N HIS A 118 -0.46 -3.69 -11.80
CA HIS A 118 -0.83 -3.46 -13.21
C HIS A 118 -2.17 -4.11 -13.58
N CYS A 119 -2.40 -5.34 -13.16
CA CYS A 119 -3.63 -6.09 -13.40
C CYS A 119 -4.87 -5.56 -12.63
N VAL A 120 -4.71 -4.56 -11.76
CA VAL A 120 -5.82 -3.80 -11.14
C VAL A 120 -5.91 -2.35 -11.65
N GLY A 121 -4.97 -1.91 -12.50
CA GLY A 121 -5.04 -0.66 -13.27
C GLY A 121 -3.90 0.35 -13.04
N LEU A 122 -2.98 0.10 -12.10
CA LEU A 122 -1.89 1.01 -11.78
C LEU A 122 -0.77 0.94 -12.84
N ALA A 123 -0.08 2.04 -13.09
CA ALA A 123 1.11 2.10 -13.95
C ALA A 123 2.35 2.47 -13.12
N HIS A 124 3.53 2.35 -13.73
CA HIS A 124 4.77 2.81 -13.11
C HIS A 124 4.71 4.30 -12.76
N PRO A 125 5.16 4.71 -11.56
CA PRO A 125 5.25 6.11 -11.14
C PRO A 125 6.47 6.83 -11.76
N ASN A 126 7.46 6.06 -12.23
CA ASN A 126 8.55 6.53 -13.08
C ASN A 126 8.26 6.30 -14.57
N LEU A 127 9.09 6.87 -15.46
CA LEU A 127 8.99 6.72 -16.92
C LEU A 127 9.21 5.27 -17.40
N ALA A 128 9.97 4.49 -16.64
CA ALA A 128 10.12 3.05 -16.82
C ALA A 128 10.49 2.63 -18.27
N THR A 129 10.23 1.38 -18.66
CA THR A 129 10.70 0.82 -19.93
C THR A 129 9.76 1.18 -21.10
N GLU A 130 8.49 1.42 -20.83
CA GLU A 130 7.49 1.87 -21.82
C GLU A 130 7.80 3.24 -22.42
N SER A 131 8.62 4.07 -21.76
CA SER A 131 9.13 5.33 -22.32
C SER A 131 10.07 5.14 -23.52
N GLY A 132 10.65 3.94 -23.69
CA GLY A 132 11.71 3.67 -24.67
C GLY A 132 13.07 4.26 -24.30
N LEU A 133 13.20 4.91 -23.13
CA LEU A 133 14.45 5.53 -22.67
C LEU A 133 15.52 4.49 -22.26
N PRO A 134 16.81 4.84 -22.33
CA PRO A 134 17.87 4.01 -21.74
C PRO A 134 17.69 3.89 -20.22
N SER A 135 18.16 2.78 -19.64
CA SER A 135 17.95 2.48 -18.21
C SER A 135 18.33 3.62 -17.25
N ALA A 136 19.38 4.38 -17.55
CA ALA A 136 19.81 5.51 -16.73
C ALA A 136 18.75 6.62 -16.57
N ASP A 137 17.79 6.71 -17.48
CA ASP A 137 16.82 7.81 -17.58
C ASP A 137 15.37 7.36 -17.28
N ARG A 138 15.19 6.18 -16.68
CA ARG A 138 13.85 5.63 -16.42
C ARG A 138 13.21 6.10 -15.12
N ASN A 139 13.99 6.62 -14.17
CA ASN A 139 13.50 6.94 -12.81
C ASN A 139 12.80 8.31 -12.68
N TYR A 140 12.92 9.18 -13.69
CA TYR A 140 12.14 10.41 -13.79
C TYR A 140 10.64 10.15 -13.67
N THR A 141 9.89 11.05 -13.02
CA THR A 141 8.45 10.86 -12.78
C THR A 141 7.64 10.76 -14.09
N GLN A 142 6.66 9.85 -14.10
CA GLN A 142 5.84 9.44 -15.24
C GLN A 142 5.18 10.62 -15.98
N ALA A 143 5.25 10.59 -17.32
CA ALA A 143 4.81 11.68 -18.18
C ALA A 143 4.31 11.18 -19.56
N ARG A 144 3.97 12.12 -20.45
CA ARG A 144 4.04 11.95 -21.91
C ARG A 144 5.00 13.01 -22.45
N VAL A 145 5.65 12.72 -23.56
CA VAL A 145 6.38 13.73 -24.35
C VAL A 145 5.48 14.92 -24.67
N GLY A 146 6.05 16.12 -24.69
CA GLY A 146 5.32 17.36 -24.96
C GLY A 146 5.14 17.66 -26.45
N VAL A 147 5.04 18.96 -26.77
CA VAL A 147 4.89 19.46 -28.15
C VAL A 147 6.18 19.26 -28.94
N ASN A 148 7.34 19.24 -28.27
CA ASN A 148 8.63 18.93 -28.87
C ASN A 148 8.79 17.45 -29.30
N THR A 149 7.88 16.56 -28.90
CA THR A 149 7.86 15.10 -29.16
C THR A 149 9.04 14.30 -28.59
N VAL A 150 9.79 14.86 -27.64
CA VAL A 150 10.86 14.20 -26.88
C VAL A 150 10.55 14.29 -25.38
N PHE A 151 11.27 13.54 -24.55
CA PHE A 151 11.24 13.77 -23.11
C PHE A 151 12.28 14.82 -22.73
N ASP A 152 11.88 15.83 -21.97
CA ASP A 152 12.80 16.81 -21.37
C ASP A 152 13.28 16.26 -20.01
N LEU A 153 14.57 15.92 -19.93
CA LEU A 153 15.15 15.09 -18.87
C LEU A 153 16.33 15.77 -18.18
N ASP A 154 16.04 16.66 -17.24
CA ASP A 154 17.01 17.31 -16.36
C ASP A 154 16.61 17.08 -14.89
N ALA A 155 17.53 16.51 -14.10
CA ALA A 155 17.32 16.14 -12.69
C ALA A 155 17.55 17.32 -11.71
N GLY A 156 17.56 18.55 -12.23
CA GLY A 156 17.56 19.75 -11.40
C GLY A 156 18.85 19.96 -10.60
N THR A 157 18.68 20.47 -9.38
CA THR A 157 19.77 20.85 -8.47
C THR A 157 20.18 19.72 -7.54
N ASP A 158 19.23 18.88 -7.11
CA ASP A 158 19.53 17.74 -6.23
C ASP A 158 20.11 16.52 -6.98
N THR A 159 19.96 16.50 -8.32
CA THR A 159 20.41 15.45 -9.24
C THR A 159 19.68 14.10 -9.09
N LEU A 160 18.59 14.05 -8.31
CA LEU A 160 17.77 12.88 -8.08
C LEU A 160 16.63 12.85 -9.10
N LYS A 161 16.61 11.82 -9.95
CA LYS A 161 15.60 11.70 -11.01
C LYS A 161 14.24 11.35 -10.41
N GLY A 162 13.22 12.14 -10.73
CA GLY A 162 11.90 11.99 -10.12
C GLY A 162 11.75 12.74 -8.80
N SER A 163 12.65 13.69 -8.50
CA SER A 163 12.54 14.60 -7.36
C SER A 163 11.59 15.78 -7.66
N SER A 164 11.50 16.69 -6.69
CA SER A 164 10.65 17.88 -6.81
C SER A 164 11.17 18.97 -7.75
N ASP A 165 12.48 19.03 -8.02
CA ASP A 165 13.11 20.09 -8.81
C ASP A 165 13.57 19.65 -10.20
N ASP A 166 13.28 18.40 -10.58
CA ASP A 166 13.19 17.88 -11.96
C ASP A 166 12.71 19.00 -12.95
N VAL A 167 13.52 19.32 -13.96
CA VAL A 167 13.18 20.31 -15.00
C VAL A 167 12.73 19.56 -16.25
N ARG A 168 11.42 19.53 -16.45
CA ARG A 168 10.74 18.65 -17.42
C ARG A 168 10.16 19.38 -18.64
N GLY A 169 10.67 20.57 -18.94
CA GLY A 169 10.39 21.32 -20.17
C GLY A 169 8.90 21.41 -20.54
N ASP A 170 8.49 20.76 -21.64
CA ASP A 170 7.09 20.66 -22.06
C ASP A 170 6.43 19.27 -21.87
N ASP A 171 7.09 18.35 -21.14
CA ASP A 171 6.53 17.06 -20.74
C ASP A 171 5.18 17.23 -20.03
N VAL A 172 4.22 16.39 -20.42
CA VAL A 172 2.87 16.43 -19.85
C VAL A 172 2.79 15.46 -18.68
N ASN A 173 2.74 15.99 -17.47
CA ASN A 173 2.60 15.20 -16.25
C ASN A 173 1.33 14.34 -16.26
N ARG A 174 1.48 13.12 -15.76
CA ARG A 174 0.41 12.11 -15.59
C ARG A 174 0.41 11.46 -14.22
N PHE A 175 1.40 11.77 -13.41
CA PHE A 175 1.50 11.33 -12.03
C PHE A 175 0.54 12.17 -11.19
N TRP A 176 -0.38 11.52 -10.50
CA TRP A 176 -1.30 12.16 -9.56
C TRP A 176 -0.54 12.47 -8.26
N PHE A 177 -0.36 13.74 -7.92
CA PHE A 177 0.27 14.16 -6.67
C PHE A 177 -0.72 14.96 -5.80
N ARG A 178 -0.33 15.31 -4.58
CA ARG A 178 -1.20 16.06 -3.64
C ARG A 178 -1.17 17.55 -3.91
N LYS A 179 -2.32 18.20 -3.91
CA LYS A 179 -2.37 19.66 -4.02
C LYS A 179 -1.67 20.30 -2.81
N GLY A 180 -0.65 21.12 -3.09
CA GLY A 180 0.14 21.83 -2.09
C GLY A 180 1.12 20.97 -1.28
N ASN A 181 1.39 19.73 -1.67
CA ASN A 181 2.37 18.85 -1.01
C ASN A 181 2.92 17.82 -2.02
N ASN A 182 4.24 17.60 -2.04
CA ASN A 182 4.90 16.76 -3.04
C ASN A 182 5.78 15.68 -2.40
N ASP A 183 5.34 15.14 -1.28
CA ASP A 183 6.01 14.08 -0.52
C ASP A 183 5.28 12.73 -0.75
N PRO A 184 5.73 11.87 -1.70
CA PRO A 184 5.08 10.61 -2.10
C PRO A 184 4.66 9.64 -0.96
N MET A 185 5.16 9.81 0.28
CA MET A 185 4.84 8.93 1.41
C MET A 185 3.75 9.47 2.37
N ALA A 186 3.19 10.65 2.11
CA ALA A 186 2.16 11.22 2.97
C ALA A 186 0.79 10.47 2.81
N PHE A 187 -0.11 10.40 3.83
CA PHE A 187 -1.43 9.70 3.73
C PHE A 187 -2.65 10.32 4.51
N PRO A 188 -3.92 10.38 4.00
CA PRO A 188 -5.05 11.20 4.50
C PRO A 188 -6.34 10.43 4.80
N SER A 189 -7.38 11.19 5.14
CA SER A 189 -8.78 10.76 5.12
C SER A 189 -9.49 10.88 3.76
N ILE A 190 -9.05 11.76 2.84
CA ILE A 190 -9.69 12.02 1.54
C ILE A 190 -8.68 11.84 0.41
N ILE A 191 -8.94 10.88 -0.47
CA ILE A 191 -8.13 10.52 -1.65
C ILE A 191 -9.01 10.57 -2.89
N ASP A 192 -9.06 11.73 -3.52
CA ASP A 192 -9.78 11.99 -4.76
C ASP A 192 -9.19 13.25 -5.46
N PRO A 193 -9.63 13.58 -6.68
CA PRO A 193 -9.27 14.82 -7.35
C PRO A 193 -9.69 16.13 -6.66
N SER A 194 -10.34 16.12 -5.49
CA SER A 194 -10.45 17.33 -4.66
C SER A 194 -9.10 17.62 -3.97
N THR A 195 -8.43 16.60 -3.45
CA THR A 195 -7.14 16.67 -2.73
C THR A 195 -5.92 16.41 -3.64
N PHE A 196 -6.10 15.76 -4.80
CA PHE A 196 -5.03 15.33 -5.71
C PHE A 196 -5.16 15.97 -7.09
N SER A 197 -4.06 16.02 -7.84
CA SER A 197 -4.01 16.61 -9.18
C SER A 197 -2.92 15.98 -10.04
N VAL A 198 -3.07 16.05 -11.36
CA VAL A 198 -1.96 15.91 -12.33
C VAL A 198 -1.42 17.28 -12.78
N SER A 199 -2.10 18.38 -12.43
CA SER A 199 -1.75 19.73 -12.87
C SER A 199 -0.61 20.30 -12.03
N LEU A 200 0.60 20.42 -12.60
CA LEU A 200 1.80 20.94 -11.93
C LEU A 200 1.62 22.34 -11.29
N SER A 201 0.60 23.11 -11.69
CA SER A 201 0.19 24.34 -11.02
C SER A 201 -0.17 24.17 -9.54
N ASP A 202 -0.54 22.96 -9.14
CA ASP A 202 -1.02 22.64 -7.81
C ASP A 202 0.11 22.16 -6.89
N LEU A 203 1.36 22.15 -7.37
CA LEU A 203 2.55 21.82 -6.57
C LEU A 203 2.81 22.87 -5.47
N PRO A 204 3.58 22.51 -4.42
CA PRO A 204 4.11 23.49 -3.47
C PRO A 204 4.94 24.57 -4.18
N MET A 205 4.96 25.78 -3.63
CA MET A 205 5.80 26.87 -4.14
C MET A 205 7.28 26.47 -4.10
N GLY A 206 7.94 26.54 -5.26
CA GLY A 206 9.35 26.19 -5.42
C GLY A 206 9.61 24.79 -5.97
N HIS A 207 8.57 23.98 -6.16
CA HIS A 207 8.67 22.68 -6.82
C HIS A 207 8.41 22.84 -8.32
N SER A 208 9.22 22.15 -9.13
CA SER A 208 9.15 22.15 -10.61
C SER A 208 8.31 20.98 -11.15
N TYR A 209 8.37 19.82 -10.49
CA TYR A 209 7.70 18.61 -10.94
C TYR A 209 7.17 17.75 -9.78
N ALA A 210 6.32 16.78 -10.12
CA ALA A 210 5.79 15.80 -9.17
C ALA A 210 6.89 14.82 -8.75
N ALA A 211 7.07 14.60 -7.44
CA ALA A 211 8.03 13.64 -6.93
C ALA A 211 7.43 12.23 -6.83
N ASN A 212 8.18 11.21 -7.21
CA ASN A 212 7.75 9.80 -7.18
C ASN A 212 8.41 9.00 -6.03
N GLY A 213 7.86 7.83 -5.76
CA GLY A 213 8.34 6.90 -4.74
C GLY A 213 9.57 6.08 -5.12
N ASP A 214 10.51 6.64 -5.89
CA ASP A 214 11.83 6.05 -6.13
C ASP A 214 12.65 5.95 -4.83
N ARG A 215 13.40 4.87 -4.63
CA ARG A 215 14.18 4.63 -3.41
C ARG A 215 15.15 5.76 -3.04
N ASP A 216 15.78 6.42 -4.00
CA ASP A 216 16.77 7.48 -3.72
C ASP A 216 16.05 8.79 -3.37
N VAL A 217 14.95 9.11 -4.07
CA VAL A 217 14.06 10.24 -3.75
C VAL A 217 13.45 10.06 -2.35
N LEU A 218 12.93 8.87 -2.03
CA LEU A 218 12.35 8.56 -0.71
C LEU A 218 13.39 8.61 0.40
N ASN A 219 14.59 8.10 0.17
CA ASN A 219 15.68 8.23 1.13
C ASN A 219 16.06 9.69 1.41
N ALA A 220 16.09 10.55 0.37
CA ALA A 220 16.33 11.99 0.52
C ALA A 220 15.20 12.72 1.28
N LEU A 221 13.95 12.28 1.12
CA LEU A 221 12.78 12.77 1.87
C LEU A 221 12.70 12.25 3.32
N GLY A 222 13.60 11.33 3.72
CA GLY A 222 13.66 10.80 5.10
C GLY A 222 12.91 9.48 5.30
N TYR A 223 12.60 8.75 4.22
CA TYR A 223 11.95 7.44 4.20
C TYR A 223 12.93 6.34 3.74
N PRO A 224 13.98 6.04 4.52
CA PRO A 224 14.97 5.03 4.14
C PRO A 224 14.31 3.64 3.99
N ASN A 225 14.90 2.80 3.14
CA ASN A 225 14.40 1.45 2.84
C ASN A 225 12.92 1.44 2.39
N THR A 226 12.51 2.45 1.63
CA THR A 226 11.15 2.55 1.07
C THR A 226 11.24 2.78 -0.43
N GLU A 227 10.36 2.14 -1.19
CA GLU A 227 10.17 2.36 -2.63
C GLU A 227 8.76 1.92 -3.01
N SER A 228 8.06 2.63 -3.90
CA SER A 228 6.74 2.21 -4.38
C SER A 228 6.77 0.82 -5.00
N VAL A 229 5.81 -0.04 -4.67
CA VAL A 229 5.69 -1.38 -5.29
C VAL A 229 5.52 -1.26 -6.79
N MET A 230 4.89 -0.19 -7.28
CA MET A 230 4.78 0.08 -8.71
C MET A 230 6.04 0.71 -9.34
N GLN A 231 7.09 1.08 -8.60
CA GLN A 231 8.35 1.56 -9.19
C GLN A 231 8.97 0.48 -10.07
N GLN A 232 9.41 0.81 -11.29
CA GLN A 232 10.05 -0.20 -12.11
C GLN A 232 11.46 -0.55 -11.62
N GLY A 233 11.65 -1.80 -11.18
CA GLY A 233 12.98 -2.40 -11.05
C GLY A 233 13.10 -3.33 -9.85
N GLN A 234 12.87 -4.63 -10.05
CA GLN A 234 13.17 -5.64 -9.02
C GLN A 234 14.64 -6.03 -9.07
N PHE A 235 15.33 -5.98 -7.93
CA PHE A 235 16.74 -6.36 -7.81
C PHE A 235 16.92 -7.76 -7.19
N ASN A 236 18.09 -8.37 -7.45
CA ASN A 236 18.50 -9.62 -6.80
C ASN A 236 18.61 -9.42 -5.28
N ASN A 237 18.21 -10.43 -4.51
CA ASN A 237 18.34 -10.45 -3.05
C ASN A 237 17.62 -9.32 -2.32
N GLU A 238 16.52 -8.86 -2.89
CA GLU A 238 15.68 -7.79 -2.37
C GLU A 238 14.23 -8.25 -2.24
N ALA A 239 13.52 -7.78 -1.21
CA ALA A 239 12.07 -8.02 -1.06
C ALA A 239 11.32 -6.71 -0.77
N GLN A 240 10.21 -6.51 -1.47
CA GLN A 240 9.35 -5.32 -1.51
C GLN A 240 7.86 -5.70 -1.40
N ARG A 241 7.54 -6.66 -0.52
CA ARG A 241 6.23 -7.39 -0.48
C ARG A 241 5.03 -6.59 0.04
N ARG A 242 5.16 -5.28 0.24
CA ARG A 242 4.19 -4.41 0.95
C ARG A 242 4.02 -3.09 0.20
N ILE A 243 2.78 -2.70 -0.08
CA ILE A 243 2.46 -1.45 -0.79
C ILE A 243 2.80 -0.22 0.04
N THR A 244 3.15 0.88 -0.63
CA THR A 244 3.44 2.19 -0.05
C THR A 244 2.22 3.10 -0.04
N PRO A 245 2.29 4.28 0.61
CA PRO A 245 1.27 5.32 0.51
C PRO A 245 0.95 5.73 -0.93
N GLU A 246 1.95 5.80 -1.82
CA GLU A 246 1.77 6.16 -3.24
C GLU A 246 0.90 5.11 -3.97
N ASP A 247 1.29 3.83 -3.88
CA ASP A 247 0.57 2.71 -4.50
C ASP A 247 -0.89 2.67 -4.02
N GLN A 248 -1.10 2.73 -2.70
CA GLN A 248 -2.43 2.66 -2.10
C GLN A 248 -3.30 3.86 -2.49
N SER A 249 -2.70 5.04 -2.59
CA SER A 249 -3.44 6.26 -2.89
C SER A 249 -3.83 6.34 -4.36
N THR A 250 -2.96 5.90 -5.27
CA THR A 250 -3.30 5.72 -6.68
C THR A 250 -4.51 4.79 -6.82
N LEU A 251 -4.47 3.64 -6.15
CA LEU A 251 -5.61 2.72 -6.12
C LEU A 251 -6.87 3.40 -5.55
N ARG A 252 -6.74 4.23 -4.52
CA ARG A 252 -7.87 4.94 -3.89
C ARG A 252 -8.47 6.05 -4.77
N ILE A 253 -7.70 6.76 -5.59
CA ILE A 253 -8.24 7.68 -6.60
C ILE A 253 -9.17 6.92 -7.54
N GLY A 254 -8.78 5.71 -7.96
CA GLY A 254 -9.62 4.84 -8.76
C GLY A 254 -10.85 4.32 -8.00
N MET A 255 -10.70 4.05 -6.70
CA MET A 255 -11.80 3.65 -5.81
C MET A 255 -12.82 4.75 -5.52
N ALA A 256 -12.51 6.03 -5.76
CA ALA A 256 -13.46 7.15 -5.73
C ALA A 256 -14.37 7.22 -6.98
N GLY A 257 -14.38 6.16 -7.79
CA GLY A 257 -15.41 5.92 -8.80
C GLY A 257 -15.22 6.66 -10.13
N VAL A 258 -16.35 6.87 -10.82
CA VAL A 258 -16.47 7.62 -12.09
C VAL A 258 -16.97 9.05 -11.89
N ASP A 259 -17.46 9.40 -10.70
CA ASP A 259 -17.71 10.79 -10.29
C ASP A 259 -16.49 11.47 -9.63
N GLU A 260 -15.41 10.72 -9.46
CA GLU A 260 -14.13 11.17 -8.92
C GLU A 260 -14.28 11.88 -7.55
N THR A 261 -15.22 11.45 -6.71
CA THR A 261 -15.52 12.09 -5.41
C THR A 261 -15.62 11.05 -4.31
N GLN A 262 -14.74 11.10 -3.29
CA GLN A 262 -14.75 10.09 -2.24
C GLN A 262 -15.99 10.20 -1.34
N GLY A 263 -16.69 9.08 -1.12
CA GLY A 263 -17.85 8.95 -0.25
C GLY A 263 -19.20 9.04 -0.97
N THR A 264 -19.24 8.80 -2.28
CA THR A 264 -20.45 8.84 -3.12
C THR A 264 -21.01 7.44 -3.37
N GLY A 265 -21.86 7.29 -4.39
CA GLY A 265 -22.59 6.05 -4.67
C GLY A 265 -21.81 5.05 -5.53
N ASP A 266 -20.74 5.50 -6.17
CA ASP A 266 -19.89 4.74 -7.06
C ASP A 266 -18.47 4.46 -6.52
N ASP A 267 -18.18 4.89 -5.29
CA ASP A 267 -17.09 4.40 -4.42
C ASP A 267 -17.05 2.87 -4.36
N TYR A 268 -15.86 2.27 -4.51
CA TYR A 268 -15.69 0.82 -4.32
C TYR A 268 -14.50 0.41 -3.46
N THR A 269 -14.63 -0.77 -2.85
CA THR A 269 -13.51 -1.52 -2.26
C THR A 269 -13.07 -2.63 -3.21
N LEU A 270 -11.76 -2.76 -3.43
CA LEU A 270 -11.19 -3.88 -4.20
C LEU A 270 -11.03 -5.11 -3.30
N SER A 271 -11.45 -6.27 -3.81
CA SER A 271 -11.31 -7.58 -3.20
C SER A 271 -10.78 -8.57 -4.22
N LEU A 272 -9.60 -9.12 -3.99
CA LEU A 272 -8.97 -10.17 -4.79
C LEU A 272 -9.25 -11.54 -4.14
N ASN A 273 -10.00 -12.40 -4.83
CA ASN A 273 -10.35 -13.72 -4.35
C ASN A 273 -9.53 -14.78 -5.08
N TYR A 274 -8.56 -15.41 -4.41
CA TYR A 274 -7.81 -16.52 -5.02
C TYR A 274 -8.68 -17.79 -5.07
N ILE A 275 -8.96 -18.28 -6.29
CA ILE A 275 -9.88 -19.41 -6.54
C ILE A 275 -9.18 -20.75 -6.76
N GLY A 276 -7.85 -20.80 -6.71
CA GLY A 276 -7.07 -22.04 -6.85
C GLY A 276 -6.27 -22.17 -8.15
N GLN A 277 -5.74 -23.37 -8.34
CA GLN A 277 -4.98 -23.80 -9.51
C GLN A 277 -5.91 -24.12 -10.70
N VAL A 278 -5.48 -23.76 -11.90
CA VAL A 278 -6.20 -23.98 -13.17
C VAL A 278 -5.27 -24.56 -14.24
N SER A 279 -5.85 -25.04 -15.34
CA SER A 279 -5.12 -25.59 -16.49
C SER A 279 -5.75 -25.17 -17.83
N SER A 280 -6.33 -23.98 -17.88
CA SER A 280 -7.04 -23.41 -19.03
C SER A 280 -6.87 -21.90 -19.08
N ASP A 281 -6.96 -21.32 -20.28
CA ASP A 281 -6.87 -19.87 -20.50
C ASP A 281 -8.14 -19.14 -20.03
N ASN A 282 -7.96 -17.92 -19.50
CA ASN A 282 -9.01 -17.01 -19.04
C ASN A 282 -9.95 -17.62 -17.98
N ALA A 283 -9.39 -18.44 -17.08
CA ALA A 283 -10.17 -19.17 -16.07
C ALA A 283 -10.64 -18.29 -14.89
N CYS A 284 -10.08 -17.08 -14.75
CA CYS A 284 -10.37 -16.11 -13.71
C CYS A 284 -10.18 -14.67 -14.25
N ASP A 285 -10.32 -13.67 -13.38
CA ASP A 285 -10.20 -12.25 -13.76
C ASP A 285 -8.75 -11.77 -13.90
N ILE A 286 -7.86 -12.29 -13.05
CA ILE A 286 -6.40 -12.11 -13.09
C ILE A 286 -5.75 -13.50 -13.08
N GLN A 287 -5.32 -14.00 -14.24
CA GLN A 287 -4.64 -15.28 -14.37
C GLN A 287 -3.13 -15.10 -14.24
N ILE A 288 -2.48 -15.90 -13.41
CA ILE A 288 -1.02 -15.88 -13.22
C ILE A 288 -0.44 -17.10 -13.94
N ASN A 289 0.54 -16.90 -14.82
CA ASN A 289 1.22 -17.98 -15.52
C ASN A 289 2.74 -17.77 -15.59
N PHE A 290 3.46 -18.84 -15.94
CA PHE A 290 4.86 -18.77 -16.33
C PHE A 290 5.00 -18.99 -17.84
N ASN A 291 5.93 -18.29 -18.46
CA ASN A 291 6.22 -18.37 -19.89
C ASN A 291 7.73 -18.69 -20.09
N PRO A 292 8.08 -19.74 -20.86
CA PRO A 292 9.48 -20.08 -21.11
C PRO A 292 10.17 -19.21 -22.17
N ASP A 293 9.40 -18.44 -22.95
CA ASP A 293 9.87 -17.63 -24.08
C ASP A 293 9.51 -16.14 -23.87
N GLY A 294 9.32 -15.71 -22.62
CA GLY A 294 8.79 -14.40 -22.25
C GLY A 294 9.82 -13.36 -21.79
N ASP A 295 9.36 -12.12 -21.64
CA ASP A 295 10.04 -11.12 -20.83
C ASP A 295 10.01 -11.50 -19.33
N PHE A 296 10.87 -10.89 -18.52
CA PHE A 296 11.06 -11.16 -17.08
C PHE A 296 9.74 -11.26 -16.29
N ALA A 297 8.91 -10.22 -16.38
CA ALA A 297 7.56 -10.19 -15.83
C ALA A 297 6.74 -9.10 -16.55
N TYR A 298 5.44 -9.32 -16.71
CA TYR A 298 4.48 -8.30 -17.16
C TYR A 298 3.02 -8.72 -16.91
N CYS A 299 2.15 -7.74 -16.64
CA CYS A 299 0.71 -7.88 -16.76
C CYS A 299 0.22 -7.43 -18.15
N SER A 300 -0.37 -8.35 -18.89
CA SER A 300 -1.12 -8.06 -20.11
C SER A 300 -2.61 -7.98 -19.80
N PHE A 301 -3.33 -7.02 -20.40
CA PHE A 301 -4.78 -6.89 -20.18
C PHE A 301 -5.53 -6.37 -21.41
N GLY A 302 -6.80 -6.76 -21.51
CA GLY A 302 -7.78 -6.10 -22.36
C GLY A 302 -8.55 -5.05 -21.55
N ALA A 303 -9.05 -4.00 -22.20
CA ALA A 303 -9.85 -2.96 -21.55
C ALA A 303 -11.00 -2.45 -22.43
N THR A 304 -12.05 -1.93 -21.79
CA THR A 304 -13.21 -1.28 -22.41
C THR A 304 -13.54 0.01 -21.69
N THR A 305 -13.95 1.05 -22.41
CA THR A 305 -14.38 2.33 -21.83
C THR A 305 -15.67 2.19 -21.03
N ILE A 306 -15.69 2.74 -19.80
CA ILE A 306 -16.92 3.07 -19.09
C ILE A 306 -17.43 4.42 -19.62
N ASN A 307 -16.54 5.41 -19.72
CA ASN A 307 -16.79 6.72 -20.32
C ASN A 307 -15.50 7.27 -20.98
N SER A 308 -15.40 8.58 -21.24
CA SER A 308 -14.23 9.21 -21.88
C SER A 308 -12.95 9.25 -21.04
N SER A 309 -13.06 9.16 -19.71
CA SER A 309 -11.93 9.23 -18.77
C SER A 309 -11.71 7.93 -17.99
N HIS A 310 -12.72 7.05 -17.92
CA HIS A 310 -12.68 5.82 -17.12
C HIS A 310 -12.75 4.58 -18.00
N LEU A 311 -11.77 3.70 -17.85
CA LEU A 311 -11.68 2.41 -18.51
C LEU A 311 -11.79 1.29 -17.49
N ARG A 312 -12.21 0.10 -17.94
CA ARG A 312 -12.29 -1.10 -17.13
C ARG A 312 -11.58 -2.25 -17.82
N ILE A 313 -10.75 -2.97 -17.07
CA ILE A 313 -10.14 -4.23 -17.50
C ILE A 313 -11.23 -5.25 -17.89
N THR A 314 -10.99 -6.06 -18.92
CA THR A 314 -11.91 -7.14 -19.35
C THR A 314 -11.31 -8.53 -19.18
N VAL A 315 -9.99 -8.62 -19.20
CA VAL A 315 -9.17 -9.80 -18.92
C VAL A 315 -7.80 -9.27 -18.50
N ALA A 316 -7.16 -9.92 -17.53
CA ALA A 316 -5.79 -9.64 -17.15
C ALA A 316 -5.02 -10.94 -16.93
N THR A 317 -3.77 -10.97 -17.39
CA THR A 317 -2.85 -12.10 -17.26
C THR A 317 -1.49 -11.57 -16.85
N VAL A 318 -1.06 -11.95 -15.63
CA VAL A 318 0.34 -11.85 -15.21
C VAL A 318 1.11 -12.98 -15.88
N SER A 319 2.19 -12.65 -16.57
CA SER A 319 3.14 -13.60 -17.11
C SER A 319 4.52 -13.34 -16.51
N LEU A 320 5.18 -14.40 -16.02
CA LEU A 320 6.52 -14.34 -15.47
C LEU A 320 7.44 -15.29 -16.26
N ASP A 321 8.71 -14.92 -16.42
CA ASP A 321 9.72 -15.82 -16.97
C ASP A 321 9.81 -17.12 -16.14
N ARG A 322 9.72 -18.27 -16.80
CA ARG A 322 9.84 -19.58 -16.16
C ARG A 322 11.25 -19.85 -15.62
N ASP A 323 12.28 -19.32 -16.28
CA ASP A 323 13.67 -19.74 -16.11
C ASP A 323 14.52 -18.81 -15.20
N THR A 324 13.92 -17.73 -14.72
CA THR A 324 14.44 -16.88 -13.64
C THR A 324 14.61 -17.67 -12.33
N ASP A 325 15.68 -17.38 -11.58
CA ASP A 325 15.98 -17.97 -10.27
C ASP A 325 15.09 -17.36 -9.17
N TRP A 326 13.82 -17.78 -9.16
CA TRP A 326 12.80 -17.28 -8.25
C TRP A 326 13.00 -17.80 -6.82
N TYR A 327 13.08 -16.87 -5.87
CA TYR A 327 12.80 -17.13 -4.47
C TYR A 327 11.29 -17.17 -4.25
N PHE A 328 10.77 -18.33 -3.83
CA PHE A 328 9.39 -18.47 -3.36
C PHE A 328 9.36 -18.34 -1.85
N SER A 329 8.69 -17.30 -1.36
CA SER A 329 8.50 -17.11 0.07
C SER A 329 7.81 -18.32 0.72
N PRO A 330 8.22 -18.73 1.93
CA PRO A 330 7.60 -19.85 2.63
C PRO A 330 6.22 -19.48 3.19
N THR A 331 5.61 -20.42 3.93
CA THR A 331 4.44 -20.15 4.76
C THR A 331 4.68 -19.00 5.73
N GLU A 332 3.61 -18.25 6.04
CA GLU A 332 3.58 -17.11 6.96
C GLU A 332 4.49 -17.32 8.20
N ASN A 333 5.50 -16.47 8.34
CA ASN A 333 6.57 -16.63 9.34
C ASN A 333 6.33 -15.87 10.67
N THR A 334 5.19 -15.20 10.84
CA THR A 334 4.79 -14.56 12.11
C THR A 334 3.39 -14.90 12.59
N GLN A 335 3.17 -14.74 13.89
CA GLN A 335 1.86 -14.78 14.54
C GLN A 335 1.68 -13.56 15.44
N ILE A 336 0.54 -12.90 15.35
CA ILE A 336 0.15 -11.82 16.26
C ILE A 336 -0.85 -12.33 17.31
N SER A 337 -0.70 -11.87 18.55
CA SER A 337 -1.72 -11.96 19.59
C SER A 337 -1.92 -10.61 20.28
N VAL A 338 -3.10 -10.41 20.91
CA VAL A 338 -3.47 -9.14 21.56
C VAL A 338 -4.19 -9.39 22.88
N SER A 339 -3.87 -8.56 23.87
CA SER A 339 -4.44 -8.57 25.22
C SER A 339 -4.83 -7.16 25.66
N THR A 340 -5.75 -7.05 26.61
CA THR A 340 -6.25 -5.76 27.11
C THR A 340 -5.95 -5.59 28.60
N ASN A 341 -5.67 -4.36 29.03
CA ASN A 341 -5.65 -3.97 30.44
C ASN A 341 -6.49 -2.68 30.61
N PRO A 342 -7.62 -2.71 31.35
CA PRO A 342 -8.19 -3.86 32.06
C PRO A 342 -8.65 -5.01 31.15
N SER A 343 -8.80 -6.20 31.74
CA SER A 343 -9.39 -7.39 31.14
C SER A 343 -10.55 -7.88 32.04
N PRO A 344 -11.83 -7.79 31.60
CA PRO A 344 -12.28 -7.22 30.32
C PRO A 344 -12.03 -5.70 30.20
N PRO A 345 -11.98 -5.16 28.96
CA PRO A 345 -11.90 -3.73 28.74
C PRO A 345 -13.16 -2.99 29.24
N ALA A 346 -13.03 -1.72 29.61
CA ALA A 346 -14.09 -0.91 30.20
C ALA A 346 -14.33 0.41 29.43
N THR A 347 -15.57 0.88 29.40
CA THR A 347 -15.93 2.18 28.79
C THR A 347 -15.36 3.37 29.55
N GLY A 348 -15.11 4.48 28.85
CA GLY A 348 -14.75 5.77 29.48
C GLY A 348 -13.37 5.84 30.16
N THR A 349 -12.61 4.74 30.16
CA THR A 349 -11.22 4.67 30.66
C THR A 349 -10.25 4.34 29.53
N SER A 350 -8.99 4.75 29.67
CA SER A 350 -7.93 4.30 28.75
C SER A 350 -7.64 2.83 28.96
N ASN A 351 -7.88 2.00 27.94
CA ASN A 351 -7.58 0.58 27.93
C ASN A 351 -6.29 0.37 27.15
N THR A 352 -5.26 -0.14 27.81
CA THR A 352 -4.00 -0.50 27.15
C THR A 352 -4.21 -1.77 26.34
N MET A 353 -3.89 -1.71 25.06
CA MET A 353 -3.85 -2.85 24.15
C MET A 353 -2.40 -3.29 24.02
N THR A 354 -2.05 -4.46 24.56
CA THR A 354 -0.70 -5.02 24.45
C THR A 354 -0.68 -6.08 23.36
N VAL A 355 0.17 -5.88 22.37
CA VAL A 355 0.37 -6.76 21.21
C VAL A 355 1.68 -7.53 21.38
N PHE A 356 1.64 -8.81 21.01
CA PHE A 356 2.80 -9.68 20.88
C PHE A 356 2.87 -10.16 19.43
N VAL A 357 4.06 -10.15 18.83
CA VAL A 357 4.31 -10.75 17.51
C VAL A 357 5.45 -11.75 17.65
N ASP A 358 5.14 -13.01 17.41
CA ASP A 358 6.02 -14.17 17.54
C ASP A 358 6.55 -14.60 16.18
N ARG A 359 7.83 -14.95 16.10
CA ARG A 359 8.45 -15.63 14.94
C ARG A 359 8.09 -17.12 14.95
N LEU A 360 7.45 -17.62 13.89
CA LEU A 360 6.89 -18.98 13.81
C LEU A 360 7.85 -20.07 13.28
N PHE A 361 9.16 -19.83 13.28
CA PHE A 361 10.18 -20.48 12.45
C PHE A 361 10.16 -20.09 10.96
N GLY A 362 11.36 -20.02 10.40
CA GLY A 362 11.68 -19.59 9.03
C GLY A 362 13.16 -19.22 8.97
N GLY A 363 13.74 -19.04 7.78
CA GLY A 363 15.17 -18.71 7.62
C GLY A 363 15.60 -17.32 8.14
N MET A 364 14.67 -16.58 8.73
CA MET A 364 14.83 -15.22 9.26
C MET A 364 15.58 -15.20 10.61
N THR A 365 16.65 -14.41 10.68
CA THR A 365 17.30 -14.04 11.94
C THR A 365 16.70 -12.77 12.54
N GLY A 366 16.93 -12.52 13.83
CA GLY A 366 16.36 -11.36 14.54
C GLY A 366 14.92 -11.59 15.01
N THR A 367 14.29 -10.52 15.50
CA THR A 367 12.91 -10.47 16.00
C THR A 367 12.00 -9.65 15.07
N PRO A 368 10.68 -9.92 15.03
CA PRO A 368 9.72 -9.06 14.31
C PRO A 368 9.78 -7.61 14.80
N ASP A 369 9.63 -6.63 13.92
CA ASP A 369 9.73 -5.21 14.24
C ASP A 369 8.80 -4.35 13.38
N GLY A 370 8.83 -3.02 13.49
CA GLY A 370 7.90 -2.15 12.74
C GLY A 370 6.53 -2.00 13.41
N ASN A 371 5.47 -1.86 12.60
CA ASN A 371 4.19 -1.28 13.04
C ASN A 371 3.05 -2.28 13.20
N PHE A 372 2.15 -1.99 14.15
CA PHE A 372 0.90 -2.72 14.34
C PHE A 372 -0.31 -1.77 14.49
N GLU A 373 -1.49 -2.30 14.16
CA GLU A 373 -2.81 -1.66 14.30
C GLU A 373 -3.68 -2.53 15.22
N VAL A 374 -4.37 -1.95 16.20
CA VAL A 374 -5.39 -2.62 17.03
C VAL A 374 -6.71 -1.89 16.84
N GLN A 375 -7.78 -2.63 16.57
CA GLN A 375 -9.14 -2.11 16.48
C GLN A 375 -10.03 -2.78 17.54
N LEU A 376 -10.78 -1.96 18.28
CA LEU A 376 -11.84 -2.40 19.20
C LEU A 376 -13.14 -1.70 18.81
N GLY A 377 -14.06 -2.44 18.22
CA GLY A 377 -15.29 -1.88 17.65
C GLY A 377 -14.99 -0.90 16.51
N ASN A 378 -15.30 0.38 16.71
CA ASN A 378 -15.05 1.45 15.75
C ASN A 378 -13.83 2.33 16.09
N GLN A 379 -13.07 1.98 17.13
CA GLN A 379 -11.88 2.73 17.53
C GLN A 379 -10.62 1.95 17.17
N THR A 380 -9.60 2.67 16.69
CA THR A 380 -8.31 2.12 16.29
C THR A 380 -7.20 2.83 17.05
N CYS A 381 -6.17 2.09 17.47
CA CYS A 381 -4.88 2.63 17.87
C CYS A 381 -3.75 1.92 17.13
N THR A 382 -2.61 2.61 16.97
CA THR A 382 -1.41 2.06 16.34
C THR A 382 -0.23 2.16 17.29
N GLY A 383 0.81 1.38 17.03
CA GLY A 383 2.07 1.46 17.76
C GLY A 383 3.21 0.76 17.03
N THR A 384 4.39 0.86 17.61
CA THR A 384 5.62 0.20 17.15
C THR A 384 5.94 -1.00 18.03
N LEU A 385 6.46 -2.07 17.43
CA LEU A 385 7.01 -3.22 18.13
C LEU A 385 8.42 -2.93 18.66
N SER A 386 8.83 -3.67 19.68
CA SER A 386 10.19 -3.70 20.21
C SER A 386 10.50 -5.10 20.73
N ALA A 387 11.71 -5.59 20.50
CA ALA A 387 12.14 -6.92 20.92
C ALA A 387 11.93 -7.13 22.42
N SER A 388 11.17 -8.16 22.79
CA SER A 388 11.02 -8.60 24.19
C SER A 388 11.93 -9.78 24.53
N ASP A 389 12.22 -10.65 23.56
CA ASP A 389 13.22 -11.71 23.65
C ASP A 389 13.90 -11.97 22.28
N THR A 390 14.23 -13.22 21.93
CA THR A 390 14.90 -13.60 20.66
C THR A 390 13.95 -13.91 19.51
N ASP A 391 12.66 -14.10 19.79
CA ASP A 391 11.65 -14.60 18.87
C ASP A 391 10.36 -13.76 18.88
N THR A 392 10.08 -13.12 20.02
CA THR A 392 8.89 -12.30 20.24
C THR A 392 9.26 -10.82 20.39
N SER A 393 8.44 -9.97 19.77
CA SER A 393 8.40 -8.53 20.04
C SER A 393 7.08 -8.10 20.62
N THR A 394 7.12 -7.06 21.45
CA THR A 394 5.94 -6.48 22.10
C THR A 394 5.74 -5.02 21.73
N GLY A 395 4.50 -4.57 21.77
CA GLY A 395 4.13 -3.17 21.63
C GLY A 395 2.83 -2.89 22.35
N SER A 396 2.55 -1.60 22.63
CA SER A 396 1.30 -1.21 23.26
C SER A 396 0.74 0.09 22.73
N CYS A 397 -0.58 0.16 22.55
CA CYS A 397 -1.31 1.39 22.30
C CYS A 397 -2.53 1.49 23.24
N SER A 398 -3.39 2.49 23.10
CA SER A 398 -4.56 2.66 23.99
C SER A 398 -5.82 3.08 23.26
N ILE A 399 -6.96 2.55 23.71
CA ILE A 399 -8.31 2.82 23.20
C ILE A 399 -9.21 3.21 24.38
N THR A 400 -10.19 4.11 24.17
CA THR A 400 -11.16 4.51 25.20
C THR A 400 -12.59 4.19 24.73
N PRO A 401 -13.08 2.95 24.91
CA PRO A 401 -14.37 2.51 24.39
C PRO A 401 -15.52 3.41 24.84
N SER A 402 -16.38 3.77 23.90
CA SER A 402 -17.54 4.64 24.12
C SER A 402 -18.85 3.88 24.36
N SER A 403 -18.84 2.56 24.20
CA SER A 403 -20.03 1.68 24.29
C SER A 403 -19.70 0.37 25.01
N THR A 404 -20.66 -0.15 25.76
CA THR A 404 -20.57 -1.46 26.43
C THR A 404 -21.09 -2.58 25.52
N GLY A 405 -20.77 -3.83 25.87
CA GLY A 405 -21.29 -5.04 25.22
C GLY A 405 -20.22 -5.78 24.42
N THR A 406 -20.63 -6.84 23.71
CA THR A 406 -19.72 -7.63 22.88
C THR A 406 -19.25 -6.81 21.68
N GLN A 407 -17.93 -6.69 21.53
CA GLN A 407 -17.27 -6.02 20.42
C GLN A 407 -16.18 -6.92 19.84
N THR A 408 -15.84 -6.73 18.57
CA THR A 408 -14.66 -7.35 17.96
C THR A 408 -13.42 -6.58 18.37
N LEU A 409 -12.44 -7.29 18.92
CA LEU A 409 -11.06 -6.86 19.08
C LEU A 409 -10.22 -7.55 18.01
N SER A 410 -9.63 -6.80 17.11
CA SER A 410 -8.67 -7.30 16.13
C SER A 410 -7.31 -6.60 16.30
N ALA A 411 -6.25 -7.30 15.95
CA ALA A 411 -4.92 -6.73 15.81
C ALA A 411 -4.27 -7.22 14.53
N LEU A 412 -3.55 -6.31 13.86
CA LEU A 412 -2.88 -6.52 12.59
C LEU A 412 -1.41 -6.10 12.75
N TYR A 413 -0.51 -7.04 12.51
CA TYR A 413 0.89 -6.76 12.24
C TYR A 413 1.06 -6.56 10.74
N LEU A 414 1.68 -5.44 10.33
CA LEU A 414 1.80 -5.09 8.91
C LEU A 414 2.97 -5.78 8.19
N GLY A 415 3.76 -6.58 8.90
CA GLY A 415 5.00 -7.16 8.39
C GLY A 415 6.13 -6.13 8.33
N ASN A 416 7.37 -6.58 8.54
CA ASN A 416 8.55 -5.74 8.37
C ASN A 416 9.78 -6.51 7.88
N ALA A 417 10.50 -5.89 6.95
CA ALA A 417 11.50 -6.56 6.12
C ALA A 417 10.96 -7.91 5.58
N GLY A 418 11.65 -9.02 5.84
CA GLY A 418 11.20 -10.38 5.52
C GLY A 418 10.22 -11.03 6.51
N PHE A 419 9.77 -10.32 7.57
CA PHE A 419 8.72 -10.82 8.47
C PHE A 419 7.32 -10.57 7.89
N ASP A 420 6.53 -11.62 7.77
CA ASP A 420 5.21 -11.57 7.15
C ASP A 420 4.15 -10.89 8.04
N ALA A 421 3.10 -10.37 7.40
CA ALA A 421 2.02 -9.62 8.04
C ALA A 421 0.88 -10.52 8.55
N SER A 422 0.74 -10.66 9.87
CA SER A 422 -0.24 -11.53 10.53
C SER A 422 -1.41 -10.76 11.16
N VAL A 423 -2.56 -11.44 11.33
CA VAL A 423 -3.80 -10.85 11.86
C VAL A 423 -4.49 -11.77 12.86
N VAL A 424 -5.08 -11.20 13.91
CA VAL A 424 -5.92 -11.89 14.89
C VAL A 424 -7.23 -11.12 15.09
N SER A 425 -8.33 -11.84 15.35
CA SER A 425 -9.65 -11.27 15.62
C SER A 425 -10.39 -12.13 16.64
N GLN A 426 -10.89 -11.50 17.71
CA GLN A 426 -11.58 -12.16 18.82
C GLN A 426 -12.73 -11.31 19.37
N SER A 427 -13.77 -11.96 19.89
CA SER A 427 -14.88 -11.29 20.56
C SER A 427 -14.52 -10.97 22.01
N VAL A 428 -14.67 -9.73 22.44
CA VAL A 428 -14.48 -9.28 23.83
C VAL A 428 -15.72 -8.56 24.34
N THR A 429 -16.02 -8.70 25.63
CA THR A 429 -17.11 -7.96 26.28
C THR A 429 -16.56 -6.67 26.88
N VAL A 430 -16.99 -5.51 26.39
CA VAL A 430 -16.64 -4.21 27.01
C VAL A 430 -17.60 -3.93 28.17
N GLY A 431 -17.06 -3.82 29.38
CA GLY A 431 -17.80 -3.49 30.60
C GLY A 431 -18.01 -1.98 30.80
N ASN A 432 -18.76 -1.63 31.86
CA ASN A 432 -18.78 -0.25 32.35
C ASN A 432 -17.43 0.11 32.98
N ALA A 433 -17.08 1.40 32.99
CA ALA A 433 -16.09 1.94 33.93
C ALA A 433 -16.39 1.42 35.34
N ALA A 434 -15.34 1.00 36.07
CA ALA A 434 -15.47 0.85 37.52
C ALA A 434 -15.86 2.21 38.12
N PRO A 435 -16.83 2.28 39.04
CA PRO A 435 -17.11 3.52 39.74
C PRO A 435 -15.83 3.98 40.43
N ALA A 436 -15.43 5.24 40.23
CA ALA A 436 -14.30 5.80 40.96
C ALA A 436 -14.55 5.63 42.46
N ASP A 437 -13.57 5.07 43.18
CA ASP A 437 -13.68 4.85 44.62
C ASP A 437 -14.06 6.16 45.31
N GLN A 438 -15.31 6.24 45.74
CA GLN A 438 -15.70 7.25 46.71
C GLN A 438 -14.98 6.88 48.00
N VAL A 439 -13.84 7.55 48.24
CA VAL A 439 -13.19 7.56 49.53
C VAL A 439 -14.19 8.15 50.53
N PHE A 440 -14.94 7.24 51.16
CA PHE A 440 -15.80 7.57 52.29
C PHE A 440 -14.89 8.05 53.42
N TYR A 441 -14.69 9.36 53.48
CA TYR A 441 -14.21 10.01 54.69
C TYR A 441 -15.24 9.76 55.80
N SER A 442 -15.07 8.68 56.55
CA SER A 442 -15.69 8.48 57.84
C SER A 442 -15.08 9.49 58.82
N GLY A 443 -15.55 10.74 58.74
CA GLY A 443 -15.27 11.76 59.74
C GLY A 443 -15.74 11.27 61.09
N PHE A 444 -14.80 10.86 61.94
CA PHE A 444 -15.04 10.73 63.37
C PHE A 444 -15.32 12.12 63.92
N GLU A 445 -16.51 12.34 64.46
CA GLU A 445 -16.76 13.48 65.35
C GLU A 445 -15.96 13.28 66.65
N GLY A 446 -15.36 14.36 67.15
CA GLY A 446 -14.62 14.45 68.40
C GLY A 446 -14.57 15.89 68.89
#